data_AF-A0A945DE07-F1
#
_entry.id   AF-A0A945DE07-F1
#
_cell.length_a   1.000
_cell.length_b   1.000
_cell.length_c   1.000
_cell.angle_alpha   90.00
_cell.angle_beta   90.00
_cell.angle_gamma   90.00
#
_symmetry.space_group_name_H-M   'P 1'
#
loop_
_entity.id
_entity.type
_entity.pdbx_description
1 polymer ?
#
loop_
_entity_poly.entity_id
_entity_poly.type
_entity_poly.pdbx_seq_one_letter_code
_entity_poly.pdbx_strand_id
1 'polypeptide(L)'
;MQDNYTFPLYRPPAEANSIIIQVTNGCSYNNCTFCSMYVDKQYSVNNLDSIYSQIDNYSIQNPDATKIFLADGDVLGIKTSVLIDILKYIQKAFPKLRRISAYGSTQNVLNKTNEELEHLKENKLNLVYYGIESGSDTILE
;
A
#
# COMPACT_ATOMS: atom_id res chain seq x y z
N MET A 1 -12.47 15.90 -8.40
CA MET A 1 -11.58 16.55 -9.38
C MET A 1 -10.40 17.08 -8.59
N GLN A 2 -9.18 16.58 -8.68
CA GLN A 2 -8.56 15.53 -9.49
C GLN A 2 -7.80 14.64 -8.51
N ASP A 3 -7.99 13.32 -8.56
CA ASP A 3 -7.14 12.41 -7.79
C ASP A 3 -5.72 12.57 -8.33
N ASN A 4 -4.91 13.36 -7.64
CA ASN A 4 -3.54 13.65 -8.03
C ASN A 4 -2.68 12.46 -7.67
N TYR A 5 -2.89 11.35 -8.36
CA TYR A 5 -1.93 10.26 -8.34
C TYR A 5 -0.63 10.75 -8.94
N THR A 6 0.47 10.47 -8.24
CA THR A 6 1.79 10.53 -8.84
C THR A 6 1.93 9.31 -9.74
N PHE A 7 1.87 9.52 -11.05
CA PHE A 7 2.08 8.46 -12.05
C PHE A 7 3.58 8.25 -12.34
N PRO A 8 3.99 7.05 -12.80
CA PRO A 8 3.16 5.86 -12.99
C PRO A 8 2.73 5.23 -11.65
N LEU A 9 1.62 4.49 -11.70
CA LEU A 9 1.06 3.76 -10.56
C LEU A 9 0.68 2.36 -11.03
N TYR A 10 1.04 1.35 -10.25
CA TYR A 10 0.83 -0.05 -10.60
C TYR A 10 0.00 -0.75 -9.53
N ARG A 11 -0.82 -1.71 -9.96
CA ARG A 11 -1.53 -2.64 -9.07
C ARG A 11 -1.58 -4.03 -9.72
N PRO A 12 -1.64 -5.11 -8.95
CA PRO A 12 -1.79 -6.44 -9.51
C PRO A 12 -3.11 -6.59 -10.26
N PRO A 13 -3.20 -7.45 -11.30
CA PRO A 13 -4.46 -7.72 -12.00
C PRO A 13 -5.60 -8.18 -11.07
N ALA A 14 -5.27 -8.90 -9.99
CA ALA A 14 -6.23 -9.34 -8.98
C ALA A 14 -6.91 -8.18 -8.21
N GLU A 15 -6.30 -6.99 -8.22
CA GLU A 15 -6.80 -5.77 -7.57
C GLU A 15 -7.48 -4.82 -8.57
N ALA A 16 -7.83 -5.28 -9.79
CA ALA A 16 -8.46 -4.45 -10.83
C ALA A 16 -9.76 -3.74 -10.40
N ASN A 17 -10.50 -4.32 -9.45
CA ASN A 17 -11.76 -3.77 -8.92
C ASN A 17 -11.60 -3.09 -7.55
N SER A 18 -10.37 -2.91 -7.07
CA SER A 18 -10.10 -2.27 -5.79
C SER A 18 -9.95 -0.77 -5.96
N ILE A 19 -10.48 0.00 -5.01
CA ILE A 19 -10.20 1.43 -4.93
C ILE A 19 -8.72 1.61 -4.59
N ILE A 20 -8.03 2.48 -5.33
CA ILE A 20 -6.61 2.73 -5.13
C ILE A 20 -6.46 3.94 -4.21
N ILE A 21 -5.72 3.81 -3.12
CA ILE A 21 -5.39 4.93 -2.23
C ILE A 21 -3.88 5.05 -2.19
N GLN A 22 -3.33 6.16 -2.69
CA GLN A 22 -1.88 6.34 -2.77
C GLN A 22 -1.37 6.90 -1.44
N VAL A 23 -0.90 6.02 -0.58
CA VAL A 23 -0.33 6.33 0.75
C VAL A 23 1.18 6.53 0.71
N THR A 24 1.86 5.96 -0.29
CA THR A 24 3.29 6.21 -0.57
C THR A 24 3.51 6.58 -2.04
N ASN A 25 4.67 7.14 -2.36
CA ASN A 25 5.19 7.28 -3.72
C ASN A 25 6.42 6.39 -3.87
N GLY A 26 6.55 5.69 -5.00
CA GLY A 26 7.74 4.88 -5.30
C GLY A 26 7.87 3.64 -4.40
N CYS A 27 9.09 3.11 -4.31
CA CYS A 27 9.44 1.93 -3.49
C CYS A 27 10.60 2.32 -2.56
N SER A 28 10.59 1.91 -1.29
CA SER A 28 11.66 2.29 -0.36
C SER A 28 13.00 1.60 -0.63
N TYR A 29 13.01 0.50 -1.40
CA TYR A 29 14.25 -0.17 -1.81
C TYR A 29 14.82 0.42 -3.10
N ASN A 30 13.99 0.56 -4.14
CA ASN A 30 14.27 1.17 -5.46
C ASN A 30 15.64 0.86 -6.13
N ASN A 31 16.24 -0.30 -5.85
CA ASN A 31 17.55 -0.70 -6.41
C ASN A 31 17.50 -2.02 -7.19
N CYS A 32 16.32 -2.61 -7.41
CA CYS A 32 16.19 -3.84 -8.19
C CYS A 32 16.62 -3.58 -9.65
N THR A 33 17.63 -4.31 -10.12
CA THR A 33 18.23 -4.13 -11.45
C THR A 33 17.27 -4.37 -12.62
N PHE A 34 16.21 -5.16 -12.40
CA PHE A 34 15.19 -5.48 -13.40
C PHE A 34 13.92 -4.61 -13.29
N CYS A 35 13.78 -3.81 -12.24
CA CYS A 35 12.54 -3.07 -12.00
C CYS A 35 12.42 -1.91 -12.99
N SER A 36 11.26 -1.80 -13.64
CA SER A 36 10.88 -0.67 -14.50
C SER A 36 9.69 0.12 -13.94
N MET A 37 9.15 -0.29 -12.79
CA MET A 37 7.93 0.28 -12.23
C MET A 37 8.21 1.59 -11.47
N TYR A 38 9.20 1.60 -10.59
CA TYR A 38 9.37 2.67 -9.60
C TYR A 38 10.69 3.42 -9.67
N VAL A 39 11.56 3.10 -10.65
CA VAL A 39 12.91 3.64 -10.79
C VAL A 39 12.97 5.16 -10.79
N ASP A 40 12.01 5.83 -11.42
CA ASP A 40 11.97 7.29 -11.53
C ASP A 40 11.25 7.98 -10.35
N LYS A 41 10.84 7.22 -9.32
CA LYS A 41 10.07 7.74 -8.17
C LYS A 41 10.88 7.68 -6.89
N GLN A 42 11.04 8.84 -6.25
CA GLN A 42 11.62 8.93 -4.91
C GLN A 42 10.62 8.47 -3.85
N TYR A 43 11.07 7.61 -2.95
CA TYR A 43 10.23 7.09 -1.90
C TYR A 43 9.79 8.20 -0.94
N SER A 44 8.49 8.32 -0.71
CA SER A 44 7.92 9.20 0.31
C SER A 44 6.57 8.68 0.78
N VAL A 45 6.20 9.02 2.02
CA VAL A 45 4.84 8.82 2.53
C VAL A 45 4.03 10.06 2.21
N ASN A 46 2.86 9.90 1.61
CA ASN A 46 1.98 11.03 1.32
C ASN A 46 1.50 11.69 2.61
N ASN A 47 1.22 12.99 2.55
CA ASN A 47 0.69 13.73 3.69
C ASN A 47 -0.67 13.15 4.14
N LEU A 48 -0.86 13.00 5.45
CA LEU A 48 -2.04 12.35 6.02
C LEU A 48 -3.35 13.07 5.68
N ASP A 49 -3.37 14.40 5.64
CA ASP A 49 -4.57 15.16 5.31
C ASP A 49 -4.97 14.91 3.85
N SER A 50 -4.00 14.77 2.95
CA SER A 50 -4.23 14.38 1.56
C SER A 50 -4.76 12.95 1.45
N ILE A 51 -4.22 12.02 2.24
CA ILE A 51 -4.68 10.62 2.27
C ILE A 51 -6.12 10.54 2.79
N TYR A 52 -6.46 11.22 3.89
CA TYR A 52 -7.81 11.25 4.44
C TYR A 52 -8.80 11.92 3.51
N SER A 53 -8.42 13.04 2.88
CA SER A 53 -9.25 13.68 1.86
C SER A 53 -9.53 12.75 0.68
N GLN A 54 -8.53 11.97 0.24
CA GLN A 54 -8.74 10.96 -0.81
C GLN A 54 -9.69 9.84 -0.36
N ILE A 55 -9.55 9.35 0.88
CA ILE A 55 -10.44 8.33 1.46
C ILE A 55 -11.89 8.83 1.49
N ASP A 56 -12.13 10.05 1.99
CA ASP A 56 -13.46 10.62 2.10
C ASP A 56 -14.12 10.76 0.73
N ASN A 57 -13.40 11.32 -0.24
CA ASN A 57 -13.90 11.48 -1.61
C ASN A 57 -14.28 10.14 -2.24
N TYR A 58 -13.42 9.12 -2.11
CA TYR A 58 -13.72 7.80 -2.66
C TYR A 58 -14.85 7.09 -1.93
N SER A 59 -15.02 7.31 -0.64
CA SER A 59 -16.11 6.70 0.14
C SER A 59 -17.48 7.18 -0.31
N ILE A 60 -17.59 8.48 -0.65
CA ILE A 60 -18.81 9.09 -1.18
C ILE A 60 -19.12 8.55 -2.57
N GLN A 61 -18.10 8.40 -3.42
CA GLN A 61 -18.26 7.94 -4.79
C GLN A 61 -18.50 6.42 -4.88
N ASN A 62 -17.96 5.65 -3.94
CA ASN A 62 -17.97 4.19 -3.96
C ASN A 62 -18.44 3.61 -2.61
N PRO A 63 -19.68 3.91 -2.17
CA PRO A 63 -20.19 3.50 -0.86
C PRO A 63 -20.26 1.97 -0.69
N ASP A 64 -20.32 1.25 -1.82
CA ASP A 64 -20.36 -0.21 -1.88
C ASP A 64 -19.00 -0.87 -2.08
N ALA A 65 -17.89 -0.11 -2.07
CA ALA A 65 -16.56 -0.66 -2.23
C ALA A 65 -16.25 -1.68 -1.13
N THR A 66 -15.80 -2.87 -1.55
CA THR A 66 -15.47 -3.97 -0.64
C THR A 66 -13.97 -4.26 -0.57
N LYS A 67 -13.17 -3.66 -1.46
CA LYS A 67 -11.72 -3.88 -1.57
C LYS A 67 -10.98 -2.57 -1.84
N ILE A 68 -9.87 -2.39 -1.13
CA ILE A 68 -8.97 -1.25 -1.28
C ILE A 68 -7.54 -1.77 -1.49
N PHE A 69 -6.83 -1.12 -2.40
CA PHE A 69 -5.41 -1.31 -2.64
C PHE A 69 -4.66 -0.04 -2.22
N LEU A 70 -3.77 -0.18 -1.25
CA LEU A 70 -2.85 0.88 -0.85
C LEU A 70 -1.68 0.87 -1.84
N ALA A 71 -1.56 1.95 -2.59
CA ALA A 71 -0.40 2.23 -3.42
C ALA A 71 0.60 3.07 -2.61
N ASP A 72 1.91 2.98 -2.83
CA ASP A 72 2.55 2.50 -4.05
C ASP A 72 3.51 1.33 -3.78
N GLY A 73 4.70 1.33 -4.36
CA GLY A 73 5.60 0.17 -4.44
C GLY A 73 6.12 -0.40 -3.13
N ASP A 74 5.97 0.32 -2.00
CA ASP A 74 6.24 -0.24 -0.68
C ASP A 74 5.44 0.48 0.42
N VAL A 75 4.30 -0.08 0.83
CA VAL A 75 3.46 0.50 1.89
C VAL A 75 3.95 0.11 3.28
N LEU A 76 4.61 -1.03 3.41
CA LEU A 76 5.10 -1.51 4.70
C LEU A 76 6.29 -0.71 5.24
N GLY A 77 6.93 0.11 4.40
CA GLY A 77 7.89 1.11 4.83
C GLY A 77 7.29 2.25 5.68
N ILE A 78 5.95 2.37 5.77
CA ILE A 78 5.30 3.30 6.69
C ILE A 78 5.44 2.77 8.13
N LYS A 79 5.67 3.69 9.08
CA LYS A 79 5.63 3.40 10.52
C LYS A 79 4.29 2.74 10.88
N THR A 80 4.33 1.59 11.55
CA THR A 80 3.14 0.75 11.80
C THR A 80 2.00 1.52 12.47
N SER A 81 2.29 2.40 13.43
CA SER A 81 1.26 3.24 14.08
C SER A 81 0.51 4.13 13.09
N VAL A 82 1.24 4.77 12.17
CA VAL A 82 0.66 5.64 11.14
C VAL A 82 -0.16 4.84 10.14
N LEU A 83 0.35 3.67 9.73
CA LEU A 83 -0.38 2.78 8.84
C LEU A 83 -1.68 2.30 9.50
N ILE A 84 -1.67 1.95 10.79
CA ILE A 84 -2.87 1.58 11.54
C ILE A 84 -3.90 2.72 11.55
N ASP A 85 -3.48 3.98 11.74
CA ASP A 85 -4.40 5.13 11.71
C ASP A 85 -5.08 5.27 10.35
N ILE A 86 -4.32 5.12 9.26
CA ILE A 86 -4.87 5.09 7.89
C ILE A 86 -5.86 3.94 7.69
N LEU A 87 -5.51 2.72 8.12
CA LEU A 87 -6.36 1.55 7.99
C LEU A 87 -7.68 1.71 8.78
N LYS A 88 -7.63 2.29 9.98
CA LYS A 88 -8.83 2.57 10.78
C LYS A 88 -9.72 3.62 10.12
N TYR A 89 -9.12 4.67 9.58
CA TYR A 89 -9.86 5.72 8.87
C TYR A 89 -10.58 5.15 7.65
N ILE A 90 -9.89 4.33 6.86
CA ILE A 90 -10.47 3.59 5.74
C ILE A 90 -11.65 2.72 6.17
N GLN A 91 -11.50 1.95 7.25
CA GLN A 91 -12.58 1.09 7.75
C GLN A 91 -13.82 1.87 8.17
N LYS A 92 -13.63 3.05 8.77
CA LYS A 92 -14.73 3.94 9.15
C LYS A 92 -15.45 4.49 7.92
N ALA A 93 -14.70 4.87 6.88
CA ALA A 93 -15.25 5.44 5.66
C ALA A 93 -15.95 4.40 4.76
N PHE A 94 -15.49 3.15 4.77
CA PHE A 94 -16.01 2.07 3.93
C PHE A 94 -16.64 0.94 4.78
N PRO A 95 -17.92 1.07 5.21
CA PRO A 95 -18.54 0.11 6.12
C PRO A 95 -18.70 -1.31 5.55
N LYS A 96 -18.69 -1.46 4.23
CA LYS A 96 -18.77 -2.76 3.53
C LYS A 96 -17.40 -3.37 3.20
N LEU A 97 -16.31 -2.77 3.69
CA LEU A 97 -14.94 -3.18 3.38
C LEU A 97 -14.62 -4.59 3.90
N ARG A 98 -14.19 -5.45 2.98
CA ARG A 98 -13.80 -6.84 3.25
C ARG A 98 -12.28 -7.01 3.33
N ARG A 99 -11.51 -6.24 2.55
CA ARG A 99 -10.05 -6.39 2.47
C ARG A 99 -9.35 -5.09 2.09
N ILE A 100 -8.22 -4.84 2.76
CA ILE A 100 -7.19 -3.90 2.32
C ILE A 100 -5.97 -4.72 1.88
N SER A 101 -5.36 -4.32 0.77
CA SER A 101 -4.18 -4.96 0.20
C SER A 101 -3.11 -3.93 -0.17
N ALA A 102 -1.85 -4.34 -0.28
CA ALA A 102 -0.75 -3.44 -0.61
C ALA A 102 0.44 -4.17 -1.24
N TYR A 103 1.36 -3.45 -1.85
CA TYR A 103 2.74 -3.93 -2.03
C TYR A 103 3.54 -3.71 -0.73
N GLY A 104 4.50 -4.60 -0.47
CA GLY A 104 5.52 -4.42 0.57
C GLY A 104 6.79 -5.16 0.20
N SER A 105 7.96 -4.58 0.47
CA SER A 105 9.22 -5.31 0.28
C SER A 105 9.38 -6.42 1.33
N THR A 106 10.10 -7.48 0.98
CA THR A 106 10.49 -8.55 1.90
C THR A 106 11.23 -7.98 3.12
N GLN A 107 12.11 -7.00 2.91
CA GLN A 107 12.83 -6.32 3.98
C GLN A 107 11.88 -5.63 4.96
N ASN A 108 10.88 -4.88 4.47
CA ASN A 108 9.93 -4.20 5.35
C ASN A 108 8.93 -5.15 6.02
N VAL A 109 8.65 -6.32 5.43
CA VAL A 109 7.94 -7.39 6.13
C VAL A 109 8.77 -7.91 7.30
N LEU A 110 10.06 -8.21 7.08
CA LEU A 110 10.98 -8.73 8.10
C LEU A 110 11.29 -7.71 9.20
N ASN A 111 11.28 -6.42 8.88
CA ASN A 111 11.54 -5.34 9.85
C ASN A 111 10.37 -5.09 10.81
N LYS A 112 9.18 -5.67 10.55
CA LYS A 112 8.03 -5.56 11.44
C LYS A 112 7.99 -6.73 12.42
N THR A 113 7.64 -6.46 13.67
CA THR A 113 7.44 -7.54 14.65
C THR A 113 6.18 -8.34 14.31
N ASN A 114 6.08 -9.54 14.88
CA ASN A 114 4.86 -10.35 14.75
C ASN A 114 3.64 -9.59 15.30
N GLU A 115 3.77 -8.88 16.44
CA GLU A 115 2.67 -8.08 16.99
C GLU A 115 2.26 -6.95 16.04
N GLU A 116 3.23 -6.28 15.39
CA GLU A 116 2.92 -5.24 14.40
C GLU A 116 2.16 -5.81 13.19
N LEU A 117 2.57 -6.97 12.69
CA LEU A 117 1.89 -7.65 11.58
C LEU A 117 0.49 -8.13 11.97
N GLU A 118 0.33 -8.65 13.19
CA GLU A 118 -0.98 -9.02 13.75
C GLU A 118 -1.90 -7.80 13.83
N HIS A 119 -1.43 -6.68 14.37
CA HIS A 119 -2.23 -5.45 14.43
C HIS A 119 -2.60 -4.93 13.04
N LEU A 120 -1.73 -5.04 12.04
CA LEU A 120 -2.06 -4.66 10.66
C LEU A 120 -3.17 -5.54 10.08
N LYS A 121 -3.11 -6.85 10.31
CA LYS A 121 -4.14 -7.81 9.91
C LYS A 121 -5.48 -7.57 10.61
N GLU A 122 -5.47 -7.30 11.91
CA GLU A 122 -6.66 -6.92 12.67
C GLU A 122 -7.35 -5.67 12.09
N ASN A 123 -6.56 -4.76 11.52
CA ASN A 123 -7.04 -3.57 10.82
C ASN A 123 -7.26 -3.80 9.30
N LYS A 124 -7.56 -5.03 8.89
CA LYS A 124 -7.94 -5.47 7.54
C LYS A 124 -6.85 -5.42 6.45
N LEU A 125 -5.59 -5.11 6.78
CA LEU A 125 -4.49 -5.33 5.84
C LEU A 125 -4.22 -6.84 5.74
N ASN A 126 -5.02 -7.52 4.92
CA ASN A 126 -5.11 -8.98 4.90
C ASN A 126 -4.36 -9.60 3.71
N LEU A 127 -3.80 -8.79 2.82
CA LEU A 127 -3.04 -9.26 1.66
C LEU A 127 -1.89 -8.31 1.36
N VAL A 128 -0.67 -8.81 1.43
CA VAL A 128 0.53 -8.10 1.00
C VAL A 128 1.12 -8.85 -0.17
N TYR A 129 1.30 -8.15 -1.29
CA TYR A 129 2.10 -8.62 -2.42
C TYR A 129 3.54 -8.22 -2.16
N TYR A 130 4.45 -9.18 -2.07
CA TYR A 130 5.86 -8.93 -1.85
C TYR A 130 6.71 -9.69 -2.87
N GLY A 131 7.75 -9.02 -3.37
CA GLY A 131 8.69 -9.58 -4.33
C GLY A 131 9.84 -10.29 -3.65
N ILE A 132 9.89 -11.63 -3.73
CA ILE A 132 11.05 -12.44 -3.32
C ILE A 132 12.10 -12.44 -4.44
N GLU A 133 11.64 -12.52 -5.70
CA GLU A 133 12.42 -12.49 -6.95
C GLU A 133 13.36 -13.68 -7.19
N SER A 134 14.12 -14.11 -6.18
CA SER A 134 14.99 -15.28 -6.23
C SER A 134 15.22 -15.88 -4.85
N GLY A 135 15.53 -17.17 -4.78
CA GLY A 135 16.00 -17.85 -3.57
C GLY A 135 17.51 -18.10 -3.56
N SER A 136 18.26 -17.52 -4.49
CA SER A 136 19.72 -17.66 -4.61
C SER A 136 20.40 -16.35 -4.25
N ASP A 137 21.26 -16.38 -3.23
CA ASP A 137 22.01 -15.20 -2.77
C ASP A 137 22.79 -14.53 -3.92
N THR A 138 23.43 -15.32 -4.79
CA THR A 138 24.18 -14.82 -5.95
C THR A 138 23.33 -14.04 -6.96
N ILE A 139 22.02 -14.30 -7.03
CA ILE A 139 21.09 -13.58 -7.90
C ILE A 139 20.50 -12.36 -7.19
N LEU A 140 20.49 -12.35 -5.85
CA LEU A 140 19.97 -11.26 -5.03
C LEU A 140 21.03 -10.18 -4.74
N GLU A 141 22.32 -10.48 -4.93
CA GLU A 141 23.43 -9.53 -4.97
C GLU A 141 23.41 -8.62 -6.21
#